data_AF-A0A7J2KWX0-F1
#
_entry.id   AF-A0A7J2KWX0-F1
#
_cell.length_a   1.000
_cell.length_b   1.000
_cell.length_c   1.000
_cell.angle_alpha   90.00
_cell.angle_beta   90.00
_cell.angle_gamma   90.00
#
_symmetry.space_group_name_H-M   'P 1'
#
loop_
_entity.id
_entity.type
_entity.pdbx_description
1 polymer ?
#
loop_
_entity_poly.entity_id
_entity_poly.type
_entity_poly.pdbx_seq_one_letter_code
_entity_poly.pdbx_strand_id
1 'polypeptide(L)'
;MIEANFLTESMGNSSYAVERSLKKLVEDIERDKDVELVGKDVGEVKKEEGSYTGIVELELQFSDMKSFIRGVIKYPPSAILLNSPAEITMSREEFQQLLAFTGSVIRDLYSHYHAGFVFEDIEEEFTPVDEEEIDSILDHGAVRVGVLIENEDEDFNTIISRVIESISGDVEYIKAEEMKLEAGRVVALDLLIEPPSSVFDLVLKYVPMVIKVVEPEEITLSMLDIQDISTSIAEVINDVMIQNAVFK
;
A
#
# COMPACT_ATOMS: atom_id res chain seq x y z
N MET A 1 -17.93 7.07 -4.79
CA MET A 1 -17.81 7.63 -3.43
C MET A 1 -17.46 6.49 -2.50
N ILE A 2 -16.51 6.73 -1.61
CA ILE A 2 -15.94 5.76 -0.68
C ILE A 2 -16.19 6.30 0.73
N GLU A 3 -16.76 5.47 1.60
CA GLU A 3 -17.03 5.79 3.00
C GLU A 3 -16.21 4.86 3.88
N ALA A 4 -15.41 5.42 4.79
CA ALA A 4 -14.56 4.66 5.68
C ALA A 4 -14.50 5.28 7.07
N ASN A 5 -14.36 4.43 8.09
CA ASN A 5 -14.03 4.86 9.43
C ASN A 5 -12.53 4.74 9.64
N PHE A 6 -11.89 5.85 9.97
CA PHE A 6 -10.49 5.91 10.36
C PHE A 6 -10.42 5.89 11.87
N LEU A 7 -9.78 4.87 12.42
CA LEU A 7 -9.45 4.79 13.84
C LEU A 7 -8.00 5.21 14.02
N THR A 8 -7.75 6.30 14.74
CA THR A 8 -6.38 6.75 15.03
C THR A 8 -6.13 6.71 16.53
N GLU A 9 -5.10 5.97 16.92
CA GLU A 9 -4.59 5.94 18.28
C GLU A 9 -3.37 6.85 18.42
N SER A 10 -3.29 7.59 19.53
CA SER A 10 -2.10 8.34 19.92
C SER A 10 -1.72 7.95 21.34
N MET A 11 -0.45 7.55 21.51
CA MET A 11 0.14 7.24 22.80
C MET A 11 1.33 8.17 23.09
N GLY A 12 1.48 8.61 24.34
CA GLY A 12 2.60 9.47 24.75
C GLY A 12 2.74 9.65 26.26
N ASN A 13 3.81 10.32 26.70
CA ASN A 13 4.10 10.54 28.13
C ASN A 13 3.33 11.73 28.75
N SER A 14 2.56 12.46 27.95
CA SER A 14 1.83 13.66 28.36
C SER A 14 0.41 13.62 27.80
N SER A 15 -0.59 13.69 28.69
CA SER A 15 -2.00 13.77 28.27
C SER A 15 -2.25 14.96 27.35
N TYR A 16 -1.68 16.12 27.68
CA TYR A 16 -1.81 17.33 26.86
C TYR A 16 -1.24 17.13 25.44
N ALA A 17 -0.12 16.43 25.29
CA ALA A 17 0.46 16.17 23.98
C ALA A 17 -0.43 15.24 23.14
N VAL A 18 -0.97 14.19 23.76
CA VAL A 18 -1.91 13.25 23.12
C VAL A 18 -3.19 13.96 22.69
N GLU A 19 -3.85 14.69 23.60
CA GLU A 19 -5.06 15.46 23.32
C GLU A 19 -4.83 16.46 22.17
N ARG A 20 -3.71 17.19 22.22
CA ARG A 20 -3.36 18.17 21.20
C ARG A 20 -3.08 17.52 19.85
N SER A 21 -2.45 16.36 19.82
CA SER A 21 -2.17 15.61 18.59
C SER A 21 -3.47 15.18 17.90
N LEU A 22 -4.36 14.52 18.64
CA LEU A 22 -5.65 14.06 18.14
C LEU A 22 -6.54 15.23 17.70
N LYS A 23 -6.58 16.32 18.49
CA LYS A 23 -7.33 17.51 18.12
C LYS A 23 -6.82 18.14 16.83
N LYS A 24 -5.49 18.21 16.67
CA LYS A 24 -4.88 18.75 15.45
C LYS A 24 -5.23 17.89 14.23
N LEU A 25 -5.20 16.57 14.35
CA LEU A 25 -5.63 15.65 13.28
C LEU A 25 -7.06 15.97 12.82
N VAL A 26 -7.99 16.10 13.76
CA VAL A 26 -9.39 16.46 13.45
C VAL A 26 -9.48 17.83 12.76
N GLU A 27 -8.79 18.85 13.29
CA GLU A 27 -8.79 20.20 12.68
C GLU A 27 -8.17 20.22 11.27
N ASP A 28 -7.16 19.38 11.02
CA ASP A 28 -6.50 19.28 9.72
C ASP A 28 -7.40 18.57 8.69
N ILE A 29 -8.20 17.58 9.11
CA ILE A 29 -9.20 16.90 8.26
C ILE A 29 -10.40 17.82 7.97
N GLU A 30 -10.91 18.55 8.96
CA GLU A 30 -12.03 19.51 8.78
C GLU A 30 -11.72 20.62 7.76
N ARG A 31 -10.44 20.91 7.52
CA ARG A 31 -9.98 21.92 6.56
C ARG A 31 -9.58 21.34 5.21
N ASP A 32 -9.49 20.02 5.10
CA ASP A 32 -9.17 19.36 3.86
C ASP A 32 -10.37 19.43 2.90
N LYS A 33 -10.10 19.67 1.62
CA LYS A 33 -11.13 19.78 0.57
C LYS A 33 -11.33 18.47 -0.18
N ASP A 34 -10.38 17.53 -0.04
CA ASP A 34 -10.39 16.25 -0.74
C ASP A 34 -11.07 15.14 0.09
N VAL A 35 -11.46 15.43 1.34
CA VAL A 35 -12.18 14.52 2.24
C VAL A 35 -13.28 15.27 2.96
N GLU A 36 -14.44 14.63 3.12
CA GLU A 36 -15.56 15.13 3.91
C GLU A 36 -15.63 14.38 5.25
N LEU A 37 -15.60 15.12 6.36
CA LEU A 37 -15.80 14.57 7.70
C LEU A 37 -17.30 14.53 8.02
N VAL A 38 -17.87 13.32 8.04
CA VAL A 38 -19.30 13.09 8.29
C VAL A 38 -19.58 12.96 9.78
N GLY A 39 -18.69 12.30 10.51
CA GLY A 39 -18.84 11.97 11.91
C GLY A 39 -17.49 11.90 12.62
N LYS A 40 -17.48 12.18 13.92
CA LYS A 40 -16.31 11.98 14.77
C LYS A 40 -16.71 11.56 16.17
N ASP A 41 -15.97 10.61 16.72
CA ASP A 41 -15.99 10.29 18.14
C ASP A 41 -14.58 10.44 18.71
N VAL A 42 -14.43 11.35 19.68
CA VAL A 42 -13.15 11.64 20.32
C VAL A 42 -13.18 11.02 21.71
N GLY A 43 -12.46 9.91 21.87
CA GLY A 43 -12.33 9.22 23.14
C GLY A 43 -11.59 10.07 24.19
N GLU A 44 -11.89 9.80 25.47
CA GLU A 44 -11.14 10.39 26.57
C GLU A 44 -9.70 9.87 26.59
N VAL A 45 -8.74 10.76 26.88
CA VAL A 45 -7.34 10.36 27.10
C VAL A 45 -7.21 9.70 28.46
N LYS A 46 -6.76 8.45 28.47
CA LYS A 46 -6.60 7.62 29.67
C LYS A 46 -5.13 7.36 29.93
N LYS A 47 -4.79 7.13 31.21
CA LYS A 47 -3.44 6.72 31.60
C LYS A 47 -3.40 5.19 31.71
N GLU A 48 -2.63 4.55 30.86
CA GLU A 48 -2.47 3.10 30.78
C GLU A 48 -0.99 2.75 30.80
N GLU A 49 -0.61 1.81 31.68
CA GLU A 49 0.76 1.27 31.80
C GLU A 49 1.91 2.31 31.88
N GLY A 50 1.62 3.52 32.38
CA GLY A 50 2.61 4.59 32.52
C GLY A 50 2.63 5.61 31.37
N SER A 51 1.88 5.35 30.30
CA SER A 51 1.64 6.24 29.16
C SER A 51 0.21 6.81 29.20
N TYR A 52 -0.03 7.86 28.43
CA TYR A 52 -1.36 8.36 28.11
C TYR A 52 -1.73 7.91 26.71
N THR A 53 -2.95 7.41 26.55
CA THR A 53 -3.49 6.90 25.29
C THR A 53 -4.83 7.57 25.02
N GLY A 54 -5.04 7.98 23.77
CA GLY A 54 -6.31 8.49 23.29
C GLY A 54 -6.61 7.93 21.90
N ILE A 55 -7.89 7.79 21.59
CA ILE A 55 -8.38 7.25 20.33
C ILE A 55 -9.38 8.23 19.75
N VAL A 56 -9.34 8.43 18.44
CA VAL A 56 -10.39 9.12 17.69
C VAL A 56 -10.88 8.21 16.58
N GLU A 57 -12.20 8.12 16.44
CA GLU A 57 -12.87 7.50 15.29
C GLU A 57 -13.44 8.60 14.40
N LEU A 58 -13.18 8.50 13.10
CA LEU A 58 -13.55 9.50 12.10
C LEU A 58 -14.29 8.83 10.96
N GLU A 59 -15.54 9.21 10.73
CA GLU A 59 -16.32 8.79 9.58
C GLU A 59 -16.03 9.74 8.42
N LEU A 60 -15.38 9.22 7.38
CA LEU A 60 -14.84 10.00 6.27
C LEU A 60 -15.47 9.58 4.94
N GLN A 61 -15.71 10.57 4.08
CA GLN A 61 -16.18 10.40 2.71
C GLN A 61 -15.16 10.91 1.70
N PHE A 62 -14.91 10.09 0.68
CA PHE A 62 -13.98 10.38 -0.41
C PHE A 62 -14.68 10.23 -1.76
N SER A 63 -14.34 11.11 -2.71
CA SER A 63 -15.00 11.14 -4.02
C SER A 63 -14.71 9.89 -4.86
N ASP A 64 -13.48 9.43 -4.83
CA ASP A 64 -12.92 8.36 -5.67
C ASP A 64 -11.75 7.63 -4.97
N MET A 65 -11.23 6.56 -5.58
CA MET A 65 -10.14 5.77 -5.00
C MET A 65 -8.83 6.57 -4.85
N LYS A 66 -8.57 7.54 -5.73
CA LYS A 66 -7.36 8.37 -5.66
C LYS A 66 -7.39 9.33 -4.47
N SER A 67 -8.53 9.97 -4.22
CA SER A 67 -8.77 10.82 -3.05
C SER A 67 -8.75 10.01 -1.76
N PHE A 68 -9.27 8.78 -1.77
CA PHE A 68 -9.19 7.86 -0.64
C PHE A 68 -7.73 7.50 -0.30
N ILE A 69 -6.95 7.00 -1.27
CA ILE A 69 -5.52 6.70 -1.06
C ILE A 69 -4.75 7.93 -0.57
N ARG A 70 -5.01 9.12 -1.14
CA ARG A 70 -4.40 10.36 -0.66
C ARG A 70 -4.75 10.65 0.80
N GLY A 71 -6.01 10.41 1.18
CA GLY A 71 -6.47 10.53 2.57
C GLY A 71 -5.72 9.61 3.51
N VAL A 72 -5.62 8.32 3.16
CA VAL A 72 -4.84 7.31 3.90
C VAL A 72 -3.39 7.75 4.04
N ILE A 73 -2.77 8.24 2.97
CA ILE A 73 -1.38 8.71 3.00
C ILE A 73 -1.18 9.89 3.95
N LYS A 74 -2.10 10.86 3.88
CA LYS A 74 -1.99 12.12 4.63
C LYS A 74 -2.35 11.96 6.10
N TYR A 75 -3.27 11.04 6.39
CA TYR A 75 -3.82 10.78 7.72
C TYR A 75 -3.80 9.27 7.98
N PRO A 76 -2.62 8.64 8.05
CA PRO A 76 -2.50 7.19 8.19
C PRO A 76 -3.14 6.76 9.51
N PRO A 77 -4.28 6.04 9.47
CA PRO A 77 -4.93 5.61 10.68
C PRO A 77 -4.25 4.37 11.24
N SER A 78 -4.59 4.03 12.49
CA SER A 78 -4.17 2.78 13.14
C SER A 78 -5.02 1.60 12.66
N ALA A 79 -6.27 1.85 12.28
CA ALA A 79 -7.14 0.87 11.63
C ALA A 79 -8.14 1.54 10.68
N ILE A 80 -8.56 0.80 9.64
CA ILE A 80 -9.51 1.25 8.63
C ILE A 80 -10.67 0.26 8.54
N LEU A 81 -11.89 0.76 8.68
CA LEU A 81 -13.10 0.00 8.37
C LEU A 81 -13.79 0.64 7.16
N LEU A 82 -13.93 -0.11 6.08
CA LEU A 82 -14.64 0.37 4.89
C LEU A 82 -16.14 0.09 5.03
N ASN A 83 -16.95 1.13 4.83
CA ASN A 83 -18.41 1.05 4.91
C ASN A 83 -19.04 0.94 3.52
N SER A 84 -18.48 1.64 2.53
CA SER A 84 -18.94 1.59 1.14
C SER A 84 -17.83 2.06 0.17
N PRO A 85 -17.87 1.68 -1.11
CA PRO A 85 -18.82 0.74 -1.74
C PRO A 85 -18.41 -0.73 -1.49
N ALA A 86 -19.27 -1.67 -1.91
CA ALA A 86 -18.95 -3.10 -1.88
C ALA A 86 -17.88 -3.49 -2.91
N GLU A 87 -17.83 -2.76 -4.03
CA GLU A 87 -16.83 -2.94 -5.08
C GLU A 87 -16.62 -1.62 -5.85
N ILE A 88 -15.45 -1.50 -6.49
CA ILE A 88 -15.10 -0.43 -7.43
C ILE A 88 -14.49 -1.07 -8.67
N THR A 89 -15.10 -0.82 -9.83
CA THR A 89 -14.49 -1.13 -11.12
C THR A 89 -13.84 0.12 -11.69
N MET A 90 -12.62 -0.04 -12.21
CA MET A 90 -11.88 1.02 -12.88
C MET A 90 -11.16 0.48 -14.11
N SER A 91 -10.85 1.37 -15.05
CA SER A 91 -10.03 1.03 -16.20
C SER A 91 -8.60 0.67 -15.79
N ARG A 92 -7.93 -0.10 -16.64
CA ARG A 92 -6.49 -0.38 -16.56
C ARG A 92 -5.67 0.90 -16.39
N GLU A 93 -5.99 1.93 -17.16
CA GLU A 93 -5.30 3.21 -17.10
C GLU A 93 -5.48 3.90 -15.73
N GLU A 94 -6.67 3.85 -15.15
CA GLU A 94 -6.94 4.40 -13.81
C GLU A 94 -6.19 3.62 -12.73
N PHE A 95 -6.21 2.29 -12.79
CA PHE A 95 -5.47 1.43 -11.85
C PHE A 95 -3.96 1.69 -11.94
N GLN A 96 -3.40 1.76 -13.15
CA GLN A 96 -1.99 2.07 -13.35
C GLN A 96 -1.62 3.48 -12.87
N GLN A 97 -2.49 4.48 -13.04
CA GLN A 97 -2.29 5.81 -12.48
C GLN A 97 -2.29 5.81 -10.95
N LEU A 98 -3.12 4.96 -10.33
CA LEU A 98 -3.12 4.75 -8.89
C LEU A 98 -1.80 4.16 -8.40
N LEU A 99 -1.33 3.08 -9.04
CA LEU A 99 -0.04 2.46 -8.71
C LEU A 99 1.12 3.46 -8.86
N ALA A 100 1.14 4.24 -9.94
CA ALA A 100 2.15 5.27 -10.15
C ALA A 100 2.08 6.39 -9.10
N PHE A 101 0.88 6.82 -8.72
CA PHE A 101 0.68 7.79 -7.65
C PHE A 101 1.21 7.27 -6.32
N THR A 102 0.83 6.06 -5.90
CA THR A 102 1.31 5.44 -4.66
C THR A 102 2.83 5.26 -4.69
N GLY A 103 3.38 4.72 -5.78
CA GLY A 103 4.82 4.50 -5.91
C GLY A 103 5.64 5.78 -5.84
N SER A 104 5.12 6.89 -6.39
CA SER A 104 5.79 8.19 -6.29
C SER A 104 5.86 8.70 -4.84
N VAL A 105 4.78 8.54 -4.07
CA VAL A 105 4.74 8.95 -2.67
C VAL A 105 5.69 8.11 -1.83
N ILE A 106 5.68 6.79 -2.02
CA ILE A 106 6.53 5.87 -1.25
C ILE A 106 8.01 6.08 -1.59
N ARG A 107 8.34 6.32 -2.86
CA ARG A 107 9.70 6.70 -3.27
C ARG A 107 10.17 7.96 -2.56
N ASP A 108 9.34 9.00 -2.53
CA ASP A 108 9.65 10.26 -1.85
C ASP A 108 9.82 10.04 -0.35
N LEU A 109 8.95 9.20 0.24
CA LEU A 109 9.01 8.82 1.65
C LEU A 109 10.34 8.13 1.99
N TYR A 110 10.72 7.06 1.29
CA TYR A 110 11.99 6.34 1.53
C TYR A 110 13.21 7.19 1.26
N SER A 111 13.19 8.01 0.20
CA SER A 111 14.29 8.92 -0.11
C SER A 111 14.49 9.97 0.99
N HIS A 112 13.41 10.48 1.58
CA HIS A 112 13.46 11.49 2.63
C HIS A 112 13.92 10.93 3.98
N TYR A 113 13.52 9.69 4.27
CA TYR A 113 13.66 9.08 5.58
C TYR A 113 14.73 7.99 5.67
N HIS A 114 15.41 7.68 4.56
CA HIS A 114 16.43 6.62 4.45
C HIS A 114 15.93 5.26 4.98
N ALA A 115 14.64 4.97 4.79
CA ALA A 115 14.01 3.73 5.16
C ALA A 115 14.05 2.73 3.99
N GLY A 116 14.06 1.44 4.30
CA GLY A 116 13.99 0.35 3.33
C GLY A 116 13.45 -0.91 3.99
N PHE A 117 13.04 -1.88 3.18
CA PHE A 117 12.62 -3.19 3.68
C PHE A 117 13.80 -4.13 3.85
N VAL A 118 13.69 -4.99 4.85
CA VAL A 118 14.57 -6.16 5.00
C VAL A 118 13.73 -7.37 4.67
N PHE A 119 14.14 -8.12 3.65
CA PHE A 119 13.55 -9.39 3.28
C PHE A 119 14.43 -10.52 3.80
N GLU A 120 13.83 -11.58 4.35
CA GLU A 120 14.57 -12.80 4.69
C GLU A 120 15.06 -13.48 3.40
N ASP A 121 16.21 -14.16 3.47
CA ASP A 121 16.71 -14.97 2.36
C ASP A 121 15.98 -16.31 2.36
N ILE A 122 15.33 -16.66 1.24
CA ILE A 122 14.61 -17.93 1.10
C ILE A 122 14.97 -18.58 -0.25
N GLU A 123 15.17 -19.89 -0.24
CA GLU A 123 15.54 -20.71 -1.40
C GLU A 123 14.31 -21.45 -1.95
N GLU A 124 13.43 -20.74 -2.66
CA GLU A 124 12.36 -21.36 -3.47
C GLU A 124 12.63 -21.16 -4.97
N GLU A 125 12.57 -22.27 -5.74
CA GLU A 125 12.61 -22.25 -7.20
C GLU A 125 11.17 -22.13 -7.74
N PHE A 126 10.87 -21.00 -8.34
CA PHE A 126 9.60 -20.80 -9.05
C PHE A 126 9.75 -21.34 -10.48
N THR A 127 8.71 -21.97 -11.04
CA THR A 127 8.64 -22.37 -12.47
C THR A 127 7.66 -21.50 -13.26
N PRO A 128 7.95 -21.13 -14.53
CA PRO A 128 7.05 -20.32 -15.32
C PRO A 128 5.74 -21.04 -15.63
N VAL A 129 4.65 -20.28 -15.72
CA VAL A 129 3.31 -20.79 -16.06
C VAL A 129 3.11 -20.95 -17.57
N ASP A 130 2.36 -21.97 -17.98
CA ASP A 130 2.02 -22.26 -19.37
C ASP A 130 0.93 -21.31 -19.93
N GLU A 131 0.94 -21.03 -21.24
CA GLU A 131 0.00 -20.07 -21.87
C GLU A 131 -1.48 -20.41 -21.65
N GLU A 132 -1.85 -21.69 -21.57
CA GLU A 132 -3.25 -22.12 -21.33
C GLU A 132 -3.73 -21.83 -19.90
N GLU A 133 -2.81 -21.75 -18.93
CA GLU A 133 -3.13 -21.46 -17.52
C GLU A 133 -3.29 -19.95 -17.28
N ILE A 134 -2.59 -19.10 -18.07
CA ILE A 134 -2.66 -17.64 -17.98
C ILE A 134 -4.11 -17.15 -18.11
N ASP A 135 -4.81 -17.57 -19.17
CA ASP A 135 -6.19 -17.16 -19.43
C ASP A 135 -7.13 -17.59 -18.29
N SER A 136 -6.92 -18.80 -17.74
CA SER A 136 -7.73 -19.29 -16.62
C SER A 136 -7.51 -18.49 -15.33
N ILE A 137 -6.28 -18.06 -15.06
CA ILE A 137 -5.94 -17.26 -13.87
C ILE A 137 -6.50 -15.84 -14.02
N LEU A 138 -6.40 -15.25 -15.22
CA LEU A 138 -7.02 -13.96 -15.53
C LEU A 138 -8.54 -13.98 -15.37
N ASP A 139 -9.21 -15.05 -15.84
CA ASP A 139 -10.65 -15.23 -15.70
C ASP A 139 -11.11 -15.34 -14.23
N HIS A 140 -10.20 -15.70 -13.31
CA HIS A 140 -10.47 -15.75 -11.88
C HIS A 140 -10.27 -14.41 -11.15
N GLY A 141 -9.83 -13.37 -11.87
CA GLY A 141 -9.70 -12.02 -11.34
C GLY A 141 -8.26 -11.58 -11.08
N ALA A 142 -7.27 -12.36 -11.52
CA ALA A 142 -5.88 -11.94 -11.46
C ALA A 142 -5.58 -10.74 -12.36
N VAL A 143 -4.51 -10.02 -12.03
CA VAL A 143 -3.97 -8.94 -12.85
C VAL A 143 -2.61 -9.35 -13.37
N ARG A 144 -2.42 -9.24 -14.69
CA ARG A 144 -1.11 -9.39 -15.32
C ARG A 144 -0.36 -8.07 -15.28
N VAL A 145 0.84 -8.08 -14.70
CA VAL A 145 1.70 -6.91 -14.59
C VAL A 145 3.11 -7.19 -15.10
N GLY A 146 3.65 -6.24 -15.85
CA GLY A 146 5.08 -6.19 -16.17
C GLY A 146 5.79 -5.20 -15.26
N VAL A 147 6.87 -5.64 -14.60
CA VAL A 147 7.65 -4.81 -13.68
C VAL A 147 9.14 -4.82 -14.01
N LEU A 148 9.80 -3.69 -13.77
CA LEU A 148 11.26 -3.55 -13.79
C LEU A 148 11.74 -3.14 -12.41
N ILE A 149 12.60 -3.97 -11.81
CA ILE A 149 13.15 -3.77 -10.48
C ILE A 149 14.68 -3.63 -10.59
N GLU A 150 15.24 -2.66 -9.87
CA GLU A 150 16.69 -2.48 -9.78
C GLU A 150 17.31 -3.60 -8.94
N ASN A 151 18.45 -4.15 -9.39
CA ASN A 151 19.15 -5.23 -8.72
C ASN A 151 20.54 -4.76 -8.27
N GLU A 152 20.72 -4.50 -6.97
CA GLU A 152 21.96 -4.02 -6.34
C GLU A 152 22.97 -5.15 -6.04
N ASP A 153 23.16 -6.06 -6.99
CA ASP A 153 24.08 -7.22 -6.92
C ASP A 153 23.56 -8.49 -6.21
N GLU A 154 22.24 -8.67 -6.10
CA GLU A 154 21.64 -9.94 -5.71
C GLU A 154 21.71 -10.98 -6.84
N ASP A 155 21.70 -12.26 -6.47
CA ASP A 155 21.53 -13.35 -7.42
C ASP A 155 20.14 -13.29 -8.07
N PHE A 156 20.06 -13.65 -9.35
CA PHE A 156 18.85 -13.50 -10.15
C PHE A 156 17.67 -14.29 -9.58
N ASN A 157 17.90 -15.49 -9.04
CA ASN A 157 16.81 -16.27 -8.46
C ASN A 157 16.39 -15.72 -7.10
N THR A 158 17.35 -15.26 -6.28
CA THR A 158 17.07 -14.67 -4.97
C THR A 158 16.14 -13.46 -5.06
N ILE A 159 16.41 -12.53 -6.00
CA ILE A 159 15.55 -11.35 -6.17
C ILE A 159 14.14 -11.73 -6.65
N ILE A 160 14.01 -12.75 -7.51
CA ILE A 160 12.69 -13.24 -7.95
C ILE A 160 11.92 -13.79 -6.76
N SER A 161 12.52 -14.69 -5.98
CA SER A 161 11.86 -15.33 -4.85
C SER A 161 11.40 -14.30 -3.83
N ARG A 162 12.25 -13.34 -3.48
CA ARG A 162 11.90 -12.25 -2.57
C ARG A 162 10.73 -11.41 -3.08
N VAL A 163 10.73 -11.06 -4.37
CA VAL A 163 9.65 -10.28 -4.97
C VAL A 163 8.33 -11.03 -4.88
N ILE A 164 8.32 -12.32 -5.25
CA ILE A 164 7.11 -13.15 -5.19
C ILE A 164 6.61 -13.30 -3.76
N GLU A 165 7.48 -13.66 -2.82
CA GLU A 165 7.12 -13.86 -1.40
C GLU A 165 6.68 -12.57 -0.69
N SER A 166 7.10 -11.41 -1.20
CA SER A 166 6.67 -10.13 -0.64
C SER A 166 5.20 -9.82 -0.90
N ILE A 167 4.58 -10.48 -1.87
CA ILE A 167 3.22 -10.22 -2.28
C ILE A 167 2.31 -11.11 -1.42
N SER A 168 1.31 -10.53 -0.77
CA SER A 168 0.44 -11.27 0.16
C SER A 168 -0.62 -12.13 -0.53
N GLY A 169 -0.73 -12.03 -1.86
CA GLY A 169 -1.64 -12.83 -2.70
C GLY A 169 -0.95 -13.99 -3.40
N ASP A 170 -1.73 -14.70 -4.21
CA ASP A 170 -1.23 -15.71 -5.13
C ASP A 170 -0.51 -15.03 -6.30
N VAL A 171 0.72 -15.49 -6.58
CA VAL A 171 1.57 -14.92 -7.61
C VAL A 171 2.17 -16.02 -8.45
N GLU A 172 2.01 -15.85 -9.74
CA GLU A 172 2.61 -16.71 -10.75
C GLU A 172 3.48 -15.84 -11.66
N TYR A 173 4.69 -16.27 -11.97
CA TYR A 173 5.52 -15.55 -12.94
C TYR A 173 5.47 -16.24 -14.31
N ILE A 174 5.22 -15.45 -15.35
CA ILE A 174 5.19 -15.91 -16.74
C ILE A 174 6.61 -15.90 -17.32
N LYS A 175 7.37 -14.84 -17.02
CA LYS A 175 8.72 -14.67 -17.55
C LYS A 175 9.54 -13.79 -16.61
N ALA A 176 10.81 -14.13 -16.44
CA ALA A 176 11.82 -13.29 -15.82
C ALA A 176 13.03 -13.14 -16.74
N GLU A 177 13.59 -11.93 -16.81
CA GLU A 177 14.79 -11.65 -17.60
C GLU A 177 15.67 -10.62 -16.88
N GLU A 178 16.96 -10.88 -16.85
CA GLU A 178 17.93 -9.94 -16.33
C GLU A 178 18.55 -9.11 -17.45
N MET A 179 18.65 -7.79 -17.21
CA MET A 179 19.18 -6.85 -18.18
C MET A 179 20.16 -5.89 -17.53
N LYS A 180 21.10 -5.37 -18.32
CA LYS A 180 21.97 -4.26 -17.92
C LYS A 180 21.54 -2.99 -18.66
N LEU A 181 21.00 -2.03 -17.92
CA LEU A 181 20.63 -0.70 -18.42
C LEU A 181 21.72 0.32 -18.03
N GLU A 182 21.64 1.53 -18.59
CA GLU A 182 22.52 2.64 -18.17
C GLU A 182 22.35 2.97 -16.68
N ALA A 183 21.14 2.75 -16.15
CA ALA A 183 20.80 2.99 -14.75
C ALA A 183 21.33 1.92 -13.78
N GLY A 184 21.71 0.73 -14.26
CA GLY A 184 22.12 -0.38 -13.40
C GLY A 184 21.72 -1.75 -13.94
N ARG A 185 21.96 -2.79 -13.14
CA ARG A 185 21.41 -4.15 -13.38
C ARG A 185 19.95 -4.12 -12.97
N VAL A 186 19.07 -4.68 -13.80
CA VAL A 186 17.64 -4.72 -13.55
C VAL A 186 17.09 -6.10 -13.83
N VAL A 187 16.03 -6.46 -13.12
CA VAL A 187 15.24 -7.65 -13.36
C VAL A 187 13.87 -7.25 -13.88
N ALA A 188 13.52 -7.78 -15.04
CA ALA A 188 12.22 -7.65 -15.66
C ALA A 188 11.37 -8.87 -15.34
N LEU A 189 10.18 -8.66 -14.77
CA LEU A 189 9.23 -9.73 -14.44
C LEU A 189 7.90 -9.48 -15.14
N ASP A 190 7.31 -10.55 -15.65
CA ASP A 190 5.93 -10.63 -16.14
C ASP A 190 5.18 -11.55 -15.18
N LEU A 191 4.22 -11.00 -14.43
CA LEU A 191 3.59 -11.65 -13.27
C LEU A 191 2.06 -11.66 -13.45
N LEU A 192 1.41 -12.69 -12.95
CA LEU A 192 -0.02 -12.76 -12.65
C LEU A 192 -0.18 -12.67 -11.13
N ILE A 193 -1.06 -11.79 -10.67
CA ILE A 193 -1.24 -11.50 -9.24
C ILE A 193 -2.72 -11.52 -8.89
N GLU A 194 -3.11 -12.35 -7.93
CA GLU A 194 -4.47 -12.44 -7.38
C GLU A 194 -4.43 -12.37 -5.85
N PRO A 195 -5.27 -11.55 -5.20
CA PRO A 195 -6.22 -10.61 -5.79
C PRO A 195 -5.53 -9.33 -6.33
N PRO A 196 -6.24 -8.47 -7.09
CA PRO A 196 -5.69 -7.23 -7.64
C PRO A 196 -5.06 -6.28 -6.61
N SER A 197 -5.53 -6.31 -5.36
CA SER A 197 -4.98 -5.51 -4.27
C SER A 197 -3.51 -5.79 -4.00
N SER A 198 -3.07 -7.04 -4.16
CA SER A 198 -1.69 -7.50 -3.90
C SER A 198 -0.66 -6.89 -4.87
N VAL A 199 -1.09 -6.31 -5.99
CA VAL A 199 -0.20 -5.51 -6.87
C VAL A 199 0.36 -4.30 -6.13
N PHE A 200 -0.34 -3.76 -5.12
CA PHE A 200 0.18 -2.66 -4.31
C PHE A 200 1.37 -3.08 -3.45
N ASP A 201 1.48 -4.35 -3.05
CA ASP A 201 2.63 -4.83 -2.26
C ASP A 201 3.95 -4.62 -3.00
N LEU A 202 3.97 -4.87 -4.31
CA LEU A 202 5.12 -4.57 -5.18
C LEU A 202 5.50 -3.09 -5.13
N VAL A 203 4.49 -2.22 -5.24
CA VAL A 203 4.71 -0.77 -5.26
C VAL A 203 5.21 -0.26 -3.92
N LEU A 204 4.64 -0.77 -2.83
CA LEU A 204 4.99 -0.41 -1.48
C LEU A 204 6.38 -0.93 -1.10
N LYS A 205 6.68 -2.20 -1.41
CA LYS A 205 7.87 -2.91 -0.92
C LYS A 205 9.11 -2.73 -1.80
N TYR A 206 8.94 -2.68 -3.12
CA TYR A 206 10.05 -2.61 -4.09
C TYR A 206 10.15 -1.28 -4.84
N VAL A 207 9.09 -0.47 -4.84
CA VAL A 207 9.06 0.83 -5.53
C VAL A 207 9.63 0.73 -6.97
N PRO A 208 9.10 -0.17 -7.81
CA PRO A 208 9.72 -0.58 -9.06
C PRO A 208 10.03 0.63 -9.96
N MET A 209 11.08 0.49 -10.78
CA MET A 209 11.44 1.52 -11.76
C MET A 209 10.29 1.76 -12.73
N VAL A 210 9.66 0.67 -13.17
CA VAL A 210 8.49 0.66 -14.06
C VAL A 210 7.53 -0.41 -13.57
N ILE A 211 6.25 -0.08 -13.53
CA ILE A 211 5.14 -1.03 -13.41
C ILE A 211 4.14 -0.73 -14.52
N LYS A 212 3.71 -1.78 -15.22
CA LYS A 212 2.72 -1.71 -16.29
C LYS A 212 1.67 -2.77 -16.08
N VAL A 213 0.40 -2.36 -16.03
CA VAL A 213 -0.72 -3.28 -16.07
C VAL A 213 -0.91 -3.71 -17.52
N VAL A 214 -0.90 -5.02 -17.76
CA VAL A 214 -1.01 -5.60 -19.09
C VAL A 214 -2.45 -6.04 -19.33
N GLU A 215 -3.02 -6.81 -18.41
CA GLU A 215 -4.39 -7.34 -18.44
C GLU A 215 -4.94 -7.41 -17.00
N PRO A 216 -6.26 -7.33 -16.79
CA PRO A 216 -7.34 -7.08 -17.75
C PRO A 216 -7.46 -5.60 -18.18
N GLU A 217 -8.45 -5.27 -19.03
CA GLU A 217 -8.80 -3.87 -19.41
C GLU A 217 -9.56 -3.13 -18.29
N GLU A 218 -10.35 -3.86 -17.50
CA GLU A 218 -11.08 -3.36 -16.35
C GLU A 218 -10.74 -4.18 -15.12
N ILE A 219 -10.43 -3.52 -14.01
CA ILE A 219 -10.07 -4.13 -12.75
C ILE A 219 -11.19 -3.81 -11.76
N THR A 220 -11.72 -4.85 -11.12
CA THR A 220 -12.70 -4.72 -10.04
C THR A 220 -12.02 -5.00 -8.71
N LEU A 221 -12.10 -4.04 -7.79
CA LEU A 221 -11.64 -4.16 -6.41
C LEU A 221 -12.86 -4.37 -5.53
N SER A 222 -12.87 -5.44 -4.74
CA SER A 222 -13.86 -5.64 -3.69
C SER A 222 -13.62 -4.69 -2.51
N MET A 223 -14.57 -4.63 -1.58
CA MET A 223 -14.41 -3.93 -0.30
C MET A 223 -13.17 -4.42 0.47
N LEU A 224 -12.89 -5.72 0.42
CA LEU A 224 -11.70 -6.30 1.05
C LEU A 224 -10.43 -5.79 0.37
N ASP A 225 -10.37 -5.81 -0.96
CA ASP A 225 -9.23 -5.28 -1.71
C ASP A 225 -8.93 -3.82 -1.37
N ILE A 226 -9.96 -2.98 -1.29
CA ILE A 226 -9.83 -1.57 -0.95
C ILE A 226 -9.30 -1.41 0.48
N GLN A 227 -9.79 -2.22 1.42
CA GLN A 227 -9.30 -2.23 2.81
C GLN A 227 -7.85 -2.69 2.90
N ASP A 228 -7.49 -3.78 2.21
CA ASP A 228 -6.14 -4.34 2.22
C ASP A 228 -5.14 -3.32 1.65
N ILE A 229 -5.44 -2.73 0.49
CA ILE A 229 -4.63 -1.65 -0.10
C ILE A 229 -4.43 -0.52 0.92
N SER A 230 -5.51 -0.05 1.53
CA SER A 230 -5.45 1.08 2.46
C SER A 230 -4.71 0.76 3.75
N THR A 231 -4.83 -0.47 4.25
CA THR A 231 -4.15 -0.94 5.46
C THR A 231 -2.66 -1.06 5.20
N SER A 232 -2.24 -1.71 4.10
CA SER A 232 -0.83 -1.82 3.73
C SER A 232 -0.17 -0.44 3.54
N ILE A 233 -0.86 0.51 2.92
CA ILE A 233 -0.35 1.88 2.77
C ILE A 233 -0.18 2.56 4.15
N ALA A 234 -1.17 2.44 5.03
CA ALA A 234 -1.12 3.04 6.36
C ALA A 234 0.01 2.43 7.21
N GLU A 235 0.17 1.11 7.16
CA GLU A 235 1.25 0.37 7.84
C GLU A 235 2.63 0.87 7.39
N VAL A 236 2.88 0.92 6.09
CA VAL A 236 4.16 1.39 5.56
C VAL A 236 4.49 2.82 6.00
N ILE A 237 3.50 3.71 5.98
CA ILE A 237 3.72 5.10 6.41
C ILE A 237 3.99 5.16 7.92
N ASN A 238 3.21 4.44 8.72
CA ASN A 238 3.39 4.37 10.16
C ASN A 238 4.77 3.79 10.52
N ASP A 239 5.20 2.71 9.86
CA ASP A 239 6.50 2.07 10.08
C ASP A 239 7.65 3.02 9.79
N VAL A 240 7.62 3.73 8.65
CA VAL A 240 8.65 4.74 8.34
C VAL A 240 8.66 5.84 9.40
N MET A 241 7.49 6.31 9.83
CA MET A 241 7.39 7.36 10.84
C MET A 241 7.90 6.90 12.21
N ILE A 242 7.64 5.65 12.59
CA ILE A 242 8.14 5.03 13.82
C ILE A 242 9.65 4.86 13.77
N GLN A 243 10.20 4.29 12.69
CA GLN A 243 11.65 4.14 12.53
C GLN A 243 12.34 5.51 12.72
N ASN A 244 11.80 6.56 12.11
CA ASN A 244 12.37 7.91 12.26
C ASN A 244 12.19 8.56 13.63
N ALA A 245 11.15 8.18 14.37
CA ALA A 245 10.95 8.64 15.74
C ALA A 245 11.90 7.94 16.72
N VAL A 246 12.27 6.68 16.46
CA VAL A 246 13.16 5.88 17.31
C VAL A 246 14.65 6.24 17.11
N PHE A 247 15.03 6.69 15.90
CA PHE A 247 16.42 7.08 15.59
C PHE A 247 16.75 8.57 15.82
N LYS A 248 15.90 9.33 16.52
CA LYS A 248 16.16 10.72 16.97
C LYS A 248 16.19 10.83 18.49
#